data_AF-A0A2M7ZTX8-F1
#
_entry.id   AF-A0A2M7ZTX8-F1
#
_cell.length_a   1.000
_cell.length_b   1.000
_cell.length_c   1.000
_cell.angle_alpha   90.00
_cell.angle_beta   90.00
_cell.angle_gamma   90.00
#
_symmetry.space_group_name_H-M   'P 1'
#
loop_
_entity.id
_entity.type
_entity.pdbx_description
1 polymer ?
#
loop_
_entity_poly.entity_id
_entity_poly.type
_entity_poly.pdbx_seq_one_letter_code
_entity_poly.pdbx_strand_id
1 'polypeptide(L)' 'MNNIIVSGFNGVLSHFNGYSWNSYFDKGIPPFSGRLNTVKIKNNLAVTAGYKERSTIIIMDKR' A
#
# COMPACT_ATOMS: atom_id res chain seq x y z
N MET A 1 5.50 -14.21 14.16
CA MET A 1 5.41 -13.90 12.72
C MET A 1 5.43 -12.40 12.53
N ASN A 2 6.09 -11.94 11.47
CA ASN A 2 6.22 -10.52 11.19
C ASN A 2 5.03 -10.01 10.38
N ASN A 3 4.66 -8.77 10.64
CA ASN A 3 3.61 -8.07 9.91
C ASN A 3 4.17 -6.75 9.38
N ILE A 4 4.54 -6.75 8.09
CA ILE A 4 5.27 -5.63 7.47
C ILE A 4 4.51 -5.17 6.24
N ILE A 5 4.22 -3.88 6.14
CA ILE A 5 3.75 -3.26 4.89
C ILE A 5 4.78 -2.26 4.41
N VAL A 6 5.05 -2.29 3.12
CA VAL A 6 5.91 -1.35 2.43
C VAL A 6 5.10 -0.60 1.39
N SER A 7 5.38 0.70 1.27
CA SER A 7 4.78 1.56 0.25
C SER A 7 5.87 2.41 -0.41
N GLY A 8 5.73 2.72 -1.69
CA GLY A 8 6.79 3.47 -2.37
C GLY A 8 6.44 4.01 -3.75
N PHE A 9 7.49 4.12 -4.58
CA PHE A 9 7.42 4.67 -5.93
C PHE A 9 6.57 3.79 -6.87
N ASN A 10 6.01 4.38 -7.92
CA ASN A 10 5.08 3.73 -8.86
C ASN A 10 3.89 3.04 -8.16
N GLY A 11 3.40 3.64 -7.08
CA GLY A 11 2.26 3.12 -6.34
C GLY A 11 2.50 1.76 -5.66
N VAL A 12 3.75 1.32 -5.53
CA VAL A 12 4.08 0.04 -4.89
C VAL A 12 3.48 0.01 -3.49
N LEU A 13 2.68 -1.01 -3.24
CA LEU A 13 2.11 -1.34 -1.94
C LEU A 13 2.10 -2.86 -1.80
N SER A 14 2.85 -3.39 -0.82
CA SER A 14 3.00 -4.84 -0.61
C SER A 14 2.98 -5.18 0.87
N HIS A 15 2.44 -6.35 1.19
CA HIS A 15 2.29 -6.85 2.55
C HIS A 15 2.97 -8.21 2.75
N PHE A 16 3.90 -8.29 3.71
CA PHE A 16 4.48 -9.54 4.18
C PHE A 16 3.70 -10.08 5.39
N ASN A 17 3.09 -11.26 5.22
CA ASN A 17 2.23 -11.89 6.23
C ASN A 17 2.99 -12.78 7.24
N GLY A 18 4.32 -12.82 7.15
CA GLY A 18 5.16 -13.74 7.93
C GLY A 18 5.66 -14.94 7.13
N TYR A 19 5.11 -15.17 5.93
CA TYR A 19 5.47 -16.28 5.04
C TYR A 19 5.70 -15.84 3.59
N SER A 20 4.81 -15.00 3.06
CA SER A 20 4.83 -14.53 1.67
C SER A 20 4.53 -13.04 1.56
N TRP A 21 4.98 -12.45 0.46
CA TRP A 21 4.59 -11.11 0.02
C TRP A 21 3.31 -11.19 -0.82
N ASN A 22 2.34 -10.34 -0.50
CA ASN A 22 1.14 -10.14 -1.29
C ASN A 22 1.14 -8.72 -1.81
N SER A 23 1.03 -8.58 -3.13
CA SER A 23 0.95 -7.28 -3.80
C SER A 23 -0.50 -6.79 -3.79
N TYR A 24 -0.71 -5.52 -3.49
CA TYR A 24 -2.04 -4.93 -3.55
C TYR A 24 -2.50 -4.60 -4.97
N PHE A 25 -1.61 -4.63 -5.97
CA PHE A 25 -1.99 -4.54 -7.39
C PHE A 25 -2.94 -5.68 -7.80
N ASP A 26 -2.74 -6.87 -7.23
CA ASP A 26 -3.57 -8.04 -7.51
C ASP A 26 -4.96 -7.93 -6.88
N LYS A 27 -5.18 -6.92 -6.02
CA LYS A 27 -6.43 -6.67 -5.28
C LYS A 27 -7.26 -5.50 -5.85
N GLY A 28 -7.00 -5.11 -7.09
CA GLY A 28 -7.82 -4.10 -7.78
C GLY A 28 -7.46 -2.65 -7.48
N ILE A 29 -6.31 -2.39 -6.84
CA ILE A 29 -5.71 -1.05 -6.87
C ILE A 29 -5.02 -0.89 -8.23
N PRO A 30 -5.53 -0.02 -9.13
CA PRO A 30 -4.94 0.14 -10.43
C PRO A 30 -3.51 0.66 -10.30
N PRO A 31 -2.57 0.19 -11.15
CA PRO A 31 -1.24 0.75 -11.20
C PRO A 31 -1.32 2.27 -11.43
N PHE A 32 -0.60 3.04 -10.64
CA PHE A 32 -0.48 4.47 -10.86
C PHE A 32 0.97 4.92 -10.67
N SER A 33 1.44 5.81 -11.53
CA SER A 33 2.81 6.36 -11.58
C SER A 33 3.13 7.34 -10.44
N GLY A 34 2.41 7.24 -9.33
CA GLY A 34 2.57 8.10 -8.17
C GLY A 34 3.55 7.54 -7.14
N ARG A 35 3.66 8.22 -6.01
CA ARG A 35 4.47 7.77 -4.88
C ARG A 35 3.63 7.72 -3.62
N LEU A 36 3.70 6.59 -2.92
CA LEU A 36 3.15 6.43 -1.58
C LEU A 36 4.24 6.72 -0.56
N ASN A 37 4.06 7.79 0.22
CA ASN A 37 5.08 8.32 1.11
C ASN A 37 4.99 7.77 2.53
N THR A 38 3.82 7.26 2.91
CA THR A 38 3.57 6.76 4.26
C THR A 38 2.61 5.59 4.20
N VAL A 39 2.78 4.66 5.13
CA VAL A 39 1.82 3.59 5.38
C VAL A 39 1.69 3.36 6.88
N LYS A 40 0.45 3.19 7.34
CA LYS A 40 0.12 2.84 8.71
C LYS A 40 -0.81 1.65 8.71
N ILE A 41 -0.61 0.78 9.70
CA ILE A 41 -1.42 -0.40 9.92
C ILE A 41 -1.95 -0.32 11.33
N LYS A 42 -3.25 -0.54 11.49
CA LYS A 42 -3.87 -0.75 12.79
C LYS A 42 -4.93 -1.83 12.64
N ASN A 43 -4.82 -2.90 13.42
CA ASN A 43 -5.68 -4.07 13.33
C ASN A 43 -5.69 -4.62 11.88
N ASN A 44 -6.86 -4.68 11.24
CA ASN A 44 -7.00 -5.16 9.86
C ASN A 44 -6.98 -4.03 8.81
N LEU A 45 -6.77 -2.77 9.20
CA LEU A 45 -6.82 -1.63 8.29
C LEU A 45 -5.41 -1.17 7.96
N ALA A 46 -5.08 -1.17 6.66
CA ALA A 46 -3.91 -0.51 6.11
C ALA A 46 -4.34 0.80 5.44
N VAL A 47 -3.67 1.90 5.78
CA VAL A 47 -3.88 3.21 5.15
C VAL A 47 -2.55 3.72 4.65
N THR A 48 -2.52 4.14 3.39
CA THR A 48 -1.35 4.76 2.77
C THR A 48 -1.75 6.06 2.08
N ALA A 49 -0.86 7.04 2.13
CA ALA A 49 -1.07 8.35 1.52
C ALA A 49 0.14 8.74 0.67
N GLY A 50 -0.14 9.43 -0.41
CA GLY A 50 0.84 9.76 -1.44
C GLY A 50 0.31 10.79 -2.42
N TYR A 51 0.91 10.82 -3.60
CA TYR A 51 0.49 11.69 -4.68
C TYR A 51 0.60 10.99 -6.03
N LYS A 52 -0.20 11.46 -6.98
CA LYS A 52 -0.06 11.21 -8.41
C LYS A 52 -0.20 12.56 -9.10
N GLU A 53 0.83 12.96 -9.83
CA GLU A 53 0.88 14.29 -10.47
C GLU A 53 0.56 15.40 -9.46
N ARG A 54 -0.55 16.12 -9.63
CA ARG A 54 -1.01 17.22 -8.77
C ARG A 54 -2.09 16.80 -7.75
N SER A 55 -2.40 15.52 -7.68
CA SER A 55 -3.46 14.98 -6.82
C SER A 55 -2.87 14.22 -5.64
N THR A 56 -3.42 14.44 -4.45
CA THR A 56 -3.19 13.56 -3.30
C THR A 56 -3.96 12.27 -3.48
N ILE A 57 -3.35 11.15 -3.15
CA ILE A 57 -3.98 9.83 -3.14
C ILE A 57 -3.97 9.29 -1.71
N ILE A 58 -5.10 8.74 -1.29
CA ILE A 58 -5.24 7.96 -0.06
C ILE A 58 -5.81 6.61 -0.49
N ILE A 59 -5.14 5.53 -0.10
CA ILE A 59 -5.61 4.16 -0.32
C ILE A 59 -5.85 3.54 1.05
N MET A 60 -7.01 2.91 1.18
CA MET A 60 -7.41 2.16 2.36
C MET A 60 -7.78 0.76 1.92
N ASP A 61 -7.19 -0.25 2.57
CA ASP A 61 -7.59 -1.63 2.35
C ASP A 61 -7.75 -2.39 3.65
N LYS A 62 -8.74 -3.28 3.67
CA LYS A 62 -8.99 -4.21 4.77
C LYS A 62 -8.30 -5.52 4.45
N ARG A 63 -7.50 -6.00 5.40
CA ARG A 63 -6.87 -7.32 5.35
C ARG A 63 -7.77 -8.42 5.88
#